data_AF-A0A3M1AK55-F1
#
_entry.id   AF-A0A3M1AK55-F1
#
_cell.length_a   1.000
_cell.length_b   1.000
_cell.length_c   1.000
_cell.angle_alpha   90.00
_cell.angle_beta   90.00
_cell.angle_gamma   90.00
#
_symmetry.space_group_name_H-M   'P 1'
#
loop_
_entity.id
_entity.type
_entity.pdbx_description
1 polymer ?
#
loop_
_entity_poly.entity_id
_entity_poly.type
_entity_poly.pdbx_seq_one_letter_code
_entity_poly.pdbx_strand_id
1 'polypeptide(L)' 'MKIGIISDTHGKLPGKVFHLFKDVEAILHAGDVGREDILQELETIA' A
#
# COMPACT_ATOMS: atom_id res chain seq x y z
N MET A 1 3.91 10.65 -13.13
CA MET A 1 2.76 9.94 -12.57
C MET A 1 2.97 8.44 -12.57
N LYS A 2 3.57 7.92 -11.49
CA LYS A 2 3.60 6.48 -11.15
C LYS A 2 2.55 6.17 -10.09
N ILE A 3 1.77 5.11 -10.29
CA ILE A 3 0.75 4.67 -9.34
C ILE A 3 1.07 3.24 -8.89
N GLY A 4 1.15 3.01 -7.59
CA GLY A 4 1.23 1.68 -7.00
C GLY A 4 -0.15 1.05 -6.89
N ILE A 5 -0.30 -0.22 -7.25
CA ILE A 5 -1.56 -0.96 -7.09
C ILE A 5 -1.29 -2.19 -6.24
N ILE A 6 -2.08 -2.36 -5.18
CA ILE A 6 -2.05 -3.50 -4.27
C ILE A 6 -3.48 -3.98 -4.00
N SER A 7 -3.64 -5.24 -3.60
CA SER A 7 -4.93 -5.83 -3.23
C SER A 7 -4.74 -6.75 -2.05
N ASP A 8 -5.83 -6.97 -1.30
CA ASP A 8 -5.99 -8.06 -0.34
C ASP A 8 -4.85 -8.19 0.67
N THR A 9 -4.57 -7.08 1.35
CA THR A 9 -3.58 -7.07 2.44
C THR A 9 -4.09 -7.83 3.68
N HIS A 10 -5.41 -7.94 3.88
CA HIS A 10 -6.04 -8.66 5.00
C HIS A 10 -5.38 -8.37 6.35
N GLY A 11 -5.03 -7.10 6.59
CA GLY A 11 -4.39 -6.63 7.82
C GLY A 11 -2.89 -6.87 7.90
N LYS A 12 -2.22 -7.27 6.81
CA LYS A 12 -0.77 -7.48 6.76
C LYS A 12 -0.17 -6.83 5.52
N LEU A 13 0.72 -5.85 5.73
CA LEU A 13 1.49 -5.25 4.65
C LEU A 13 2.86 -5.95 4.52
N PRO A 14 3.19 -6.58 3.38
CA PRO A 14 4.50 -7.18 3.20
C PRO A 14 5.60 -6.11 3.16
N GLY A 15 6.66 -6.24 3.97
CA GLY A 15 7.74 -5.25 4.05
C GLY A 15 8.46 -4.92 2.74
N LYS A 16 8.36 -5.78 1.71
CA LYS A 16 8.87 -5.48 0.36
C LYS A 16 8.13 -4.32 -0.33
N VAL A 17 6.89 -4.01 0.08
CA VAL A 17 6.06 -2.97 -0.52
C VAL A 17 6.73 -1.60 -0.39
N PHE A 18 7.36 -1.30 0.76
CA PHE A 18 8.09 -0.05 0.99
C PHE A 18 9.19 0.23 -0.06
N HIS A 19 9.87 -0.82 -0.54
CA HIS A 19 10.88 -0.69 -1.58
C HIS A 19 10.26 -0.66 -2.98
N LEU A 20 9.26 -1.50 -3.24
CA LEU A 20 8.61 -1.62 -4.54
C LEU A 20 7.81 -0.36 -4.91
N PHE A 21 7.20 0.28 -3.91
CA PHE A 21 6.40 1.49 -4.08
C PHE A 21 7.21 2.77 -3.85
N LYS A 22 8.54 2.65 -3.76
CA LYS A 22 9.41 3.82 -3.72
C LYS A 22 9.16 4.69 -4.96
N ASP A 23 8.97 5.99 -4.74
CA ASP A 23 8.74 7.01 -5.78
C ASP A 23 7.41 6.88 -6.54
N VAL A 24 6.41 6.18 -6.00
CA VAL A 24 5.02 6.30 -6.50
C VAL A 24 4.38 7.58 -5.96
N GLU A 25 3.51 8.20 -6.75
CA GLU A 25 2.82 9.45 -6.40
C GLU A 25 1.44 9.19 -5.79
N ALA A 26 0.93 7.97 -5.93
CA ALA A 26 -0.33 7.52 -5.34
C ALA A 26 -0.36 5.99 -5.23
N ILE A 27 -1.15 5.48 -4.29
CA ILE A 27 -1.42 4.05 -4.12
C ILE A 27 -2.92 3.80 -4.23
N LEU A 28 -3.29 2.79 -5.02
CA LEU A 28 -4.65 2.25 -5.08
C LEU A 28 -4.69 0.87 -4.43
N HIS A 29 -5.49 0.74 -3.37
CA HIS A 29 -5.80 -0.55 -2.77
C HIS A 29 -7.11 -1.09 -3.36
N ALA A 30 -7.04 -2.17 -4.13
CA ALA A 30 -8.14 -2.68 -4.97
C ALA A 30 -8.86 -3.92 -4.40
N GLY A 31 -8.72 -4.19 -3.11
CA GLY A 31 -9.35 -5.32 -2.43
C GLY A 31 -9.48 -5.11 -0.92
N ASP A 32 -9.51 -6.20 -0.17
CA ASP A 32 -9.80 -6.18 1.27
C ASP A 32 -8.59 -5.73 2.09
N VAL A 33 -8.71 -4.57 2.73
CA VAL A 33 -7.63 -4.00 3.55
C VAL A 33 -7.49 -4.75 4.88
N GLY A 34 -8.60 -5.13 5.51
CA GLY A 34 -8.62 -5.71 6.86
C GLY A 34 -8.48 -4.67 7.96
N ARG A 35 -7.25 -4.33 8.36
CA ARG A 35 -6.97 -3.40 9.48
C ARG A 35 -6.68 -1.99 8.96
N GLU A 36 -7.19 -0.97 9.66
CA GLU A 36 -7.05 0.44 9.26
C GLU A 36 -5.60 0.94 9.30
N ASP A 37 -4.74 0.33 10.13
CA ASP A 37 -3.31 0.65 10.21
C ASP A 37 -2.58 0.39 8.88
N ILE A 38 -3.08 -0.50 8.03
CA ILE A 38 -2.53 -0.73 6.69
C ILE A 38 -2.65 0.50 5.81
N LEU A 39 -3.77 1.25 5.89
CA LEU A 39 -3.91 2.49 5.11
C LEU A 39 -2.94 3.55 5.62
N GLN A 40 -2.75 3.65 6.94
CA GLN A 40 -1.78 4.56 7.55
C GLN A 40 -0.35 4.21 7.11
N GLU A 41 0.01 2.93 7.10
CA GLU A 41 1.31 2.46 6.60
C GLU A 41 1.49 2.80 5.10
N LEU A 42 0.48 2.57 4.26
CA LEU A 42 0.54 2.89 2.83
C LEU A 42 0.65 4.40 2.57
N GLU A 43 -0.07 5.22 3.33
CA GLU A 43 -0.01 6.69 3.26
C GLU A 43 1.37 7.25 3.65
N THR A 44 2.16 6.53 4.45
CA THR A 44 3.55 6.95 4.72
C THR A 44 4.51 6.76 3.54
N ILE A 45 4.11 5.99 2.51
CA ILE A 45 4.98 5.59 1.40
C ILE A 45 4.80 6.49 0.17
N ALA A 46 3.63 7.10 -0.03
CA ALA A 46 3.26 7.84 -1.24
C ALA A 46 2.79 9.27 -0.93
#